data_AF-A0A377NCB3-F1
#
_entry.id   AF-A0A377NCB3-F1
#
_cell.length_a   1.000
_cell.length_b   1.000
_cell.length_c   1.000
_cell.angle_alpha   90.00
_cell.angle_beta   90.00
_cell.angle_gamma   90.00
#
_symmetry.space_group_name_H-M   'P 1'
#
loop_
_entity.id
_entity.type
_entity.pdbx_description
1 polymer ?
#
loop_
_entity_poly.entity_id
_entity_poly.type
_entity_poly.pdbx_seq_one_letter_code
_entity_poly.pdbx_strand_id
1 'polypeptide(L)'
;MEKNKRNHVDICPVAVNAYRLNKHQLICNSFPYSFILKPLSFFIFLSLPGMAYSADTFNFEMIKAAGGAGDLQNVNLDYFAEKGGQMPGTYKVDIYLNNRQVDSRSLKFVSLPNAPGKLYAVISPATLEEYGVKIDVFPKLKAIAPDASLTEPLSSYVPDASETLDITRLRYDISVPQIGVKQNPRNAVDPKRWDEGIPAFTLNYGYSGSTTQQDDSGQSKSNFLNLRSGLNVGPWRLRNYSTYSDQSTDGTHGGDDTHIRHYESINTYMQRNVHFLQGGQLTLGNILHWLTCLTAFSLRGRKWLQTTKCCQIL
;
A
#
# COMPACT_ATOMS: atom_id res chain seq x y z
N MET A 1 -18.01 58.03 37.44
CA MET A 1 -17.01 58.81 36.69
C MET A 1 -17.52 58.88 35.26
N GLU A 2 -18.45 59.80 34.95
CA GLU A 2 -18.20 61.20 34.58
C GLU A 2 -17.49 61.26 33.19
N LYS A 3 -18.01 61.82 32.09
CA LYS A 3 -19.04 62.86 31.84
C LYS A 3 -19.42 62.93 30.33
N ASN A 4 -20.66 63.37 30.06
CA ASN A 4 -21.14 64.32 29.01
C ASN A 4 -21.02 63.98 27.51
N LYS A 5 -21.94 64.30 26.57
CA LYS A 5 -23.19 65.12 26.48
C LYS A 5 -23.87 64.69 25.14
N ARG A 6 -25.12 64.18 25.05
CA ARG A 6 -26.45 64.86 24.85
C ARG A 6 -26.45 66.10 23.93
N ASN A 7 -27.43 66.40 23.07
CA ASN A 7 -28.67 65.78 22.56
C ASN A 7 -29.27 66.70 21.46
N HIS A 8 -30.12 66.13 20.60
CA HIS A 8 -31.37 66.64 19.96
C HIS A 8 -31.40 68.01 19.25
N VAL A 9 -31.69 68.09 17.93
CA VAL A 9 -33.00 68.05 17.20
C VAL A 9 -33.87 69.32 17.43
N ASP A 10 -34.28 69.97 16.33
CA ASP A 10 -35.64 70.46 15.99
C ASP A 10 -35.58 71.61 14.94
N ILE A 11 -36.19 71.45 13.75
CA ILE A 11 -37.48 72.02 13.26
C ILE A 11 -37.36 73.43 12.62
N CYS A 12 -37.95 73.59 11.43
CA CYS A 12 -38.15 74.81 10.63
C CYS A 12 -38.84 75.97 11.40
N PRO A 13 -38.71 77.24 10.93
CA PRO A 13 -39.82 77.88 10.17
C PRO A 13 -39.36 78.90 9.08
N VAL A 14 -40.04 78.97 7.92
CA VAL A 14 -41.07 79.94 7.45
C VAL A 14 -40.57 81.36 7.07
N ALA A 15 -40.70 81.64 5.75
CA ALA A 15 -41.05 82.87 4.99
C ALA A 15 -40.51 84.26 5.37
N VAL A 16 -40.20 85.10 4.35
CA VAL A 16 -40.79 86.44 4.10
C VAL A 16 -40.33 87.03 2.73
N ASN A 17 -41.34 87.36 1.91
CA ASN A 17 -41.58 88.43 0.90
C ASN A 17 -40.50 89.24 0.13
N ALA A 18 -40.88 89.45 -1.15
CA ALA A 18 -40.85 90.67 -2.00
C ALA A 18 -39.46 91.26 -2.37
N TYR A 19 -39.17 91.65 -3.62
CA TYR A 19 -39.83 92.73 -4.37
C TYR A 19 -39.68 92.59 -5.91
N ARG A 20 -40.51 93.38 -6.57
CA ARG A 20 -40.87 93.54 -7.99
C ARG A 20 -39.80 94.25 -8.85
N LEU A 21 -39.89 94.03 -10.17
CA LEU A 21 -39.69 94.93 -11.34
C LEU A 21 -38.50 94.71 -12.30
N ASN A 22 -38.88 94.45 -13.57
CA ASN A 22 -38.40 94.99 -14.87
C ASN A 22 -36.87 95.09 -15.11
N LYS A 23 -36.30 94.69 -16.26
CA LYS A 23 -36.57 95.14 -17.64
C LYS A 23 -35.72 94.32 -18.64
N HIS A 24 -36.02 94.48 -19.92
CA HIS A 24 -35.49 93.80 -21.12
C HIS A 24 -33.98 93.55 -21.27
N GLN A 25 -33.71 92.47 -22.03
CA GLN A 25 -32.62 92.22 -22.99
C GLN A 25 -31.17 92.17 -22.49
N LEU A 26 -30.52 91.03 -22.72
CA LEU A 26 -29.39 90.91 -23.67
C LEU A 26 -28.90 89.46 -23.74
N ILE A 27 -28.75 88.97 -24.97
CA ILE A 27 -28.16 87.68 -25.31
C ILE A 27 -26.64 87.80 -25.10
N CYS A 28 -26.04 86.84 -24.38
CA CYS A 28 -24.59 86.62 -24.44
C CYS A 28 -24.29 85.13 -24.22
N ASN A 29 -23.71 84.50 -25.24
CA ASN A 29 -23.24 83.13 -25.21
C ASN A 29 -22.01 83.01 -24.30
N SER A 30 -22.06 82.11 -23.31
CA SER A 30 -20.87 81.59 -22.63
C SER A 30 -20.87 80.06 -22.73
N PHE A 31 -19.90 79.54 -23.49
CA PHE A 31 -19.54 78.12 -23.50
C PHE A 31 -18.89 77.74 -22.16
N PRO A 32 -19.27 76.63 -21.51
CA PRO A 32 -18.39 75.95 -20.58
C PRO A 32 -17.68 74.78 -21.28
N TYR A 33 -16.36 74.82 -21.29
CA TYR A 33 -15.51 73.66 -21.52
C TYR A 33 -15.76 72.61 -20.41
N SER A 34 -16.12 71.38 -20.78
CA SER A 34 -15.97 70.23 -19.88
C SER A 34 -15.50 68.98 -20.64
N PHE A 35 -14.25 68.62 -20.35
CA PHE A 35 -13.64 67.29 -20.35
C PHE A 35 -14.22 66.20 -21.29
N ILE A 36 -13.63 66.07 -22.49
CA ILE A 36 -13.74 64.86 -23.33
C ILE A 36 -12.35 64.20 -23.39
N LEU A 37 -12.00 63.37 -22.39
CA LEU A 37 -10.78 62.55 -22.45
C LEU A 37 -10.89 61.20 -21.72
N LYS A 38 -12.10 60.73 -21.39
CA LYS A 38 -12.30 59.49 -20.61
C LYS A 38 -12.79 58.23 -21.37
N PRO A 39 -13.38 58.26 -22.59
CA PRO A 39 -13.81 57.01 -23.24
C PRO A 39 -12.67 56.28 -23.96
N LEU A 40 -11.60 56.99 -24.37
CA LEU A 40 -10.53 56.41 -25.18
C LEU A 40 -9.58 55.52 -24.37
N SER A 41 -9.32 55.87 -23.10
CA SER A 41 -8.50 55.06 -22.18
C SER A 41 -9.19 53.75 -21.78
N PHE A 42 -10.53 53.76 -21.68
CA PHE A 42 -11.32 52.57 -21.36
C PHE A 42 -11.36 51.56 -22.51
N PHE A 43 -11.38 52.05 -23.77
CA PHE A 43 -11.31 51.19 -24.95
C PHE A 43 -9.92 50.57 -25.18
N ILE A 44 -8.84 51.25 -24.78
CA ILE A 44 -7.47 50.71 -24.88
C ILE A 44 -7.21 49.61 -23.84
N PHE A 45 -7.82 49.70 -22.65
CA PHE A 45 -7.72 48.63 -21.63
C PHE A 45 -8.56 47.39 -21.98
N LEU A 46 -9.63 47.54 -22.76
CA LEU A 46 -10.52 46.43 -23.14
C LEU A 46 -10.05 45.66 -24.38
N SER A 47 -9.11 46.21 -25.17
CA SER A 47 -8.54 45.55 -26.35
C SER A 47 -7.38 44.60 -26.04
N LEU A 48 -7.02 44.43 -24.77
CA LEU A 48 -5.97 43.50 -24.33
C LEU A 48 -6.47 42.56 -23.23
N PRO A 49 -7.13 41.46 -23.64
CA PRO A 49 -6.80 40.18 -23.06
C PRO A 49 -6.46 39.22 -24.20
N GLY A 50 -5.25 39.35 -24.73
CA GLY A 50 -4.64 38.24 -25.46
C GLY A 50 -4.35 37.16 -24.43
N MET A 51 -5.19 36.13 -24.35
CA MET A 51 -4.83 34.87 -23.70
C MET A 51 -3.63 34.32 -24.47
N ALA A 52 -2.42 34.65 -24.03
CA ALA A 52 -1.20 34.12 -24.59
C ALA A 52 -1.07 32.67 -24.12
N TYR A 53 -1.44 31.74 -25.00
CA TYR A 53 -1.10 30.34 -24.81
C TYR A 53 0.38 30.18 -25.16
N SER A 54 1.23 30.18 -24.13
CA SER A 54 2.60 29.71 -24.28
C SER A 54 2.58 28.20 -24.16
N ALA A 55 2.86 27.49 -25.25
CA ALA A 55 3.26 26.10 -25.18
C ALA A 55 4.77 26.07 -24.88
N ASP A 56 5.17 25.40 -23.80
CA ASP A 56 6.59 25.08 -23.58
C ASP A 56 7.03 24.16 -24.72
N THR A 57 7.78 24.71 -25.68
CA THR A 57 8.28 23.98 -26.83
C THR A 57 9.78 23.79 -26.66
N PHE A 58 10.23 22.54 -26.74
CA PHE A 58 11.65 22.22 -26.66
C PHE A 58 12.32 22.43 -28.02
N ASN A 59 13.37 23.26 -28.08
CA ASN A 59 14.12 23.46 -29.32
C ASN A 59 15.19 22.36 -29.50
N PHE A 60 14.91 21.42 -30.39
CA PHE A 60 15.76 20.27 -30.68
C PHE A 60 17.12 20.62 -31.32
N GLU A 61 17.24 21.81 -31.94
CA GLU A 61 18.48 22.23 -32.61
C GLU A 61 19.64 22.40 -31.62
N MET A 62 19.37 22.70 -30.35
CA MET A 62 20.41 22.82 -29.32
C MET A 62 21.10 21.47 -29.02
N ILE A 63 20.34 20.37 -29.00
CA ILE A 63 20.90 19.02 -28.80
C ILE A 63 21.69 18.59 -30.04
N LYS A 64 21.15 18.86 -31.24
CA LYS A 64 21.82 18.59 -32.51
C LYS A 64 23.14 19.34 -32.66
N ALA A 65 23.19 20.59 -32.18
CA ALA A 65 24.39 21.43 -32.23
C ALA A 65 25.45 21.04 -31.18
N ALA A 66 25.03 20.58 -29.99
CA ALA A 66 25.94 20.19 -28.91
C ALA A 66 26.52 18.76 -29.08
N GLY A 67 25.75 17.84 -29.70
CA GLY A 67 26.19 16.49 -30.01
C GLY A 67 26.98 16.46 -31.32
N GLY A 68 28.27 16.76 -31.26
CA GLY A 68 29.14 16.86 -32.43
C GLY A 68 28.92 15.76 -33.47
N ALA A 69 28.46 16.16 -34.67
CA ALA A 69 28.53 15.47 -35.96
C ALA A 69 28.39 13.93 -35.99
N GLY A 70 27.57 13.34 -35.11
CA GLY A 70 27.30 11.91 -35.07
C GLY A 70 25.80 11.62 -35.04
N ASP A 71 25.27 11.14 -36.16
CA ASP A 71 23.97 10.44 -36.36
C ASP A 71 22.71 10.98 -35.62
N LEU A 72 22.62 12.29 -35.36
CA LEU A 72 21.39 12.92 -34.88
C LEU A 72 20.38 13.22 -36.01
N GLN A 73 20.71 12.89 -37.27
CA GLN A 73 19.79 13.08 -38.41
C GLN A 73 18.62 12.09 -38.40
N ASN A 74 18.77 10.93 -37.74
CA ASN A 74 17.75 9.88 -37.67
C ASN A 74 17.06 9.76 -36.30
N VAL A 75 17.39 10.63 -35.34
CA VAL A 75 16.76 10.60 -34.00
C VAL A 75 15.50 11.45 -34.03
N ASN A 76 14.34 10.79 -33.97
CA ASN A 76 13.08 11.49 -33.76
C ASN A 76 13.03 11.97 -32.30
N LEU A 77 13.06 13.29 -32.11
CA LEU A 77 13.02 13.94 -30.80
C LEU A 77 11.61 14.42 -30.42
N ASP A 78 10.61 14.23 -31.30
CA ASP A 78 9.21 14.60 -31.07
C ASP A 78 8.64 13.91 -29.81
N TYR A 79 9.18 12.74 -29.46
CA TYR A 79 8.85 12.03 -28.22
C TYR A 79 9.11 12.84 -26.95
N PHE A 80 9.98 13.86 -27.00
CA PHE A 80 10.33 14.71 -25.86
C PHE A 80 9.66 16.10 -25.92
N ALA A 81 8.87 16.37 -26.96
CA ALA A 81 8.19 17.66 -27.13
C ALA A 81 7.14 17.89 -26.04
N GLU A 82 6.50 16.82 -25.57
CA GLU A 82 5.50 16.88 -24.51
C GLU A 82 6.11 16.58 -23.13
N LYS A 83 5.53 17.21 -22.10
CA LYS A 83 5.93 16.99 -20.71
C LYS A 83 5.76 15.52 -20.32
N GLY A 84 6.86 14.87 -19.94
CA GLY A 84 6.89 13.45 -19.55
C GLY A 84 6.92 12.49 -20.74
N GLY A 85 7.10 12.99 -21.96
CA GLY A 85 7.27 12.18 -23.14
C GLY A 85 8.61 11.43 -23.14
N GLN A 86 8.58 10.19 -23.62
CA GLN A 86 9.73 9.29 -23.62
C GLN A 86 9.77 8.44 -24.89
N MET A 87 10.98 8.11 -25.36
CA MET A 87 11.16 7.23 -26.52
C MET A 87 10.76 5.77 -26.20
N PRO A 88 10.19 5.03 -27.17
CA PRO A 88 9.99 3.58 -27.05
C PRO A 88 11.31 2.85 -26.77
N GLY A 89 11.25 1.82 -25.92
CA GLY A 89 12.47 1.14 -25.49
C GLY A 89 12.22 0.13 -24.37
N THR A 90 13.30 -0.45 -23.84
CA THR A 90 13.21 -1.34 -22.69
C THR A 90 13.66 -0.59 -21.45
N TYR A 91 12.79 -0.52 -20.45
CA TYR A 91 13.04 0.18 -19.19
C TYR A 91 12.91 -0.77 -18.01
N LYS A 92 13.85 -0.68 -17.06
CA LYS A 92 13.74 -1.34 -15.77
C LYS A 92 12.86 -0.50 -14.87
N VAL A 93 11.71 -1.04 -14.47
CA VAL A 93 10.69 -0.30 -13.73
C VAL A 93 10.13 -1.12 -12.58
N ASP A 94 9.68 -0.42 -11.54
CA ASP A 94 8.82 -0.98 -10.52
C ASP A 94 7.36 -0.93 -10.98
N ILE A 95 6.69 -2.07 -11.00
CA ILE A 95 5.31 -2.21 -11.48
C ILE A 95 4.35 -2.13 -10.31
N TYR A 96 3.36 -1.24 -10.43
CA TYR A 96 2.30 -1.00 -9.45
C TYR A 96 0.93 -1.30 -10.08
N LEU A 97 0.12 -2.10 -9.38
CA LEU A 97 -1.31 -2.30 -9.71
C LEU A 97 -2.15 -1.62 -8.62
N ASN A 98 -3.00 -0.66 -8.98
CA ASN A 98 -3.84 0.12 -8.06
C ASN A 98 -3.03 0.63 -6.84
N ASN A 99 -1.87 1.25 -7.10
CA ASN A 99 -0.93 1.80 -6.12
C ASN A 99 -0.22 0.77 -5.21
N ARG A 100 -0.33 -0.54 -5.48
CA ARG A 100 0.42 -1.60 -4.79
C ARG A 100 1.53 -2.13 -5.70
N GLN A 101 2.77 -2.11 -5.24
CA GLN A 101 3.87 -2.73 -5.99
C GLN A 101 3.64 -4.24 -6.10
N VAL A 102 3.69 -4.75 -7.33
CA VAL A 102 3.46 -6.17 -7.65
C VAL A 102 4.72 -6.84 -8.18
N ASP A 103 5.58 -6.11 -8.88
CA ASP A 103 6.82 -6.65 -9.46
C ASP A 103 7.87 -5.55 -9.71
N SER A 104 9.10 -5.94 -10.05
CA SER A 104 10.18 -5.06 -10.51
C SER A 104 10.99 -5.77 -11.59
N ARG A 105 10.90 -5.31 -12.84
CA ARG A 105 11.57 -5.95 -13.99
C ARG A 105 11.78 -5.00 -15.16
N SER A 106 12.54 -5.46 -16.14
CA SER A 106 12.69 -4.80 -17.44
C SER A 106 11.49 -5.13 -18.33
N LEU A 107 10.77 -4.10 -18.78
CA LEU A 107 9.65 -4.22 -19.71
C LEU A 107 9.93 -3.44 -20.99
N LYS A 108 9.44 -3.96 -22.12
CA LYS A 108 9.45 -3.26 -23.39
C LYS A 108 8.24 -2.33 -23.46
N PHE A 109 8.48 -1.09 -23.85
CA PHE A 109 7.49 -0.03 -23.97
C PHE A 109 7.39 0.44 -25.42
N VAL A 110 6.15 0.64 -25.88
CA VAL A 110 5.83 1.06 -27.25
C VAL A 110 5.03 2.36 -27.20
N SER A 111 5.20 3.23 -28.19
CA SER A 111 4.45 4.49 -28.29
C SER A 111 2.98 4.23 -28.53
N LEU A 112 2.11 4.97 -27.84
CA LEU A 112 0.70 5.01 -28.20
C LEU A 112 0.53 5.55 -29.63
N PRO A 113 -0.36 4.94 -30.45
CA PRO A 113 -0.58 5.38 -31.83
C PRO A 113 -1.02 6.86 -31.95
N ASN A 114 -1.79 7.34 -30.97
CA ASN A 114 -2.43 8.67 -31.00
C ASN A 114 -1.71 9.71 -30.12
N ALA A 115 -0.61 9.35 -29.46
CA ALA A 115 0.08 10.22 -28.51
C ALA A 115 1.59 9.90 -28.48
N PRO A 116 2.39 10.43 -29.43
CA PRO A 116 3.84 10.24 -29.41
C PRO A 116 4.43 10.73 -28.09
N GLY A 117 5.26 9.89 -27.47
CA GLY A 117 5.91 10.17 -26.19
C GLY A 117 5.20 9.54 -24.99
N LYS A 118 3.91 9.21 -25.10
CA LYS A 118 3.23 8.36 -24.12
C LYS A 118 3.44 6.89 -24.49
N LEU A 119 3.86 6.10 -23.51
CA LEU A 119 4.21 4.70 -23.71
C LEU A 119 3.28 3.77 -22.95
N TYR A 120 3.01 2.60 -23.52
CA TYR A 120 2.38 1.47 -22.83
C TYR A 120 3.32 0.26 -22.85
N ALA A 121 3.19 -0.61 -21.85
CA ALA A 121 4.06 -1.79 -21.74
C ALA A 121 3.52 -2.95 -22.58
N VAL A 122 4.45 -3.69 -23.20
CA VAL A 122 4.16 -4.96 -23.85
C VAL A 122 4.19 -6.06 -22.79
N ILE A 123 3.02 -6.48 -22.34
CA ILE A 123 2.82 -7.45 -21.26
C ILE A 123 1.91 -8.57 -21.76
N SER A 124 2.02 -9.79 -21.22
CA SER A 124 1.13 -10.91 -21.54
C SER A 124 -0.06 -11.02 -20.58
N PRO A 125 -1.20 -11.62 -20.99
CA PRO A 125 -2.31 -11.91 -20.09
C PRO A 125 -1.90 -12.72 -18.85
N ALA A 126 -1.00 -13.71 -18.99
CA ALA A 126 -0.49 -14.48 -17.85
C ALA A 126 0.24 -13.58 -16.83
N THR A 127 1.04 -12.63 -17.30
CA THR A 127 1.75 -11.68 -16.43
C THR A 127 0.76 -10.75 -15.71
N LEU A 128 -0.27 -10.27 -16.39
CA LEU A 128 -1.35 -9.49 -15.76
C LEU A 128 -2.09 -10.31 -14.69
N GLU A 129 -2.30 -11.59 -14.94
CA GLU A 129 -2.91 -12.49 -13.97
C GLU A 129 -2.05 -12.67 -12.71
N GLU A 130 -0.74 -12.79 -12.88
CA GLU A 130 0.25 -12.83 -11.78
C GLU A 130 0.21 -11.56 -10.93
N TYR A 131 0.06 -10.40 -11.57
CA TYR A 131 -0.11 -9.12 -10.88
C TYR A 131 -1.42 -9.01 -10.11
N GLY A 132 -2.38 -9.91 -10.40
CA GLY A 132 -3.66 -10.00 -9.71
C GLY A 132 -4.85 -9.51 -10.52
N VAL A 133 -4.71 -9.30 -11.84
CA VAL A 133 -5.85 -9.00 -12.71
C VAL A 133 -6.65 -10.29 -12.98
N LYS A 134 -7.98 -10.21 -12.92
CA LYS A 134 -8.87 -11.32 -13.26
C LYS A 134 -9.14 -11.32 -14.75
N ILE A 135 -8.44 -12.19 -15.48
CA ILE A 135 -8.58 -12.32 -16.94
C ILE A 135 -10.00 -12.77 -17.32
N ASP A 136 -10.63 -13.64 -16.51
CA ASP A 136 -11.97 -14.18 -16.77
C ASP A 136 -13.08 -13.13 -16.85
N VAL A 137 -12.89 -11.97 -16.23
CA VAL A 137 -13.89 -10.88 -16.21
C VAL A 137 -13.87 -10.09 -17.52
N PHE A 138 -12.79 -10.19 -18.31
CA PHE A 138 -12.57 -9.39 -19.51
C PHE A 138 -12.51 -10.28 -20.76
N PRO A 139 -13.60 -10.41 -21.54
CA PRO A 139 -13.66 -11.32 -22.68
C PRO A 139 -12.58 -11.08 -23.74
N LYS A 140 -12.25 -9.81 -24.01
CA LYS A 140 -11.19 -9.44 -24.98
C LYS A 140 -9.81 -9.90 -24.53
N LEU A 141 -9.53 -9.85 -23.23
CA LEU A 141 -8.26 -10.29 -22.67
C LEU A 141 -8.18 -11.82 -22.60
N LYS A 142 -9.31 -12.48 -22.29
CA LYS A 142 -9.44 -13.94 -22.28
C LYS A 142 -9.30 -14.59 -23.65
N ALA A 143 -9.66 -13.88 -24.72
CA ALA A 143 -9.53 -14.38 -26.09
C ALA A 143 -8.08 -14.48 -26.58
N ILE A 144 -7.13 -13.85 -25.88
CA ILE A 144 -5.71 -13.83 -26.23
C ILE A 144 -5.01 -15.01 -25.54
N ALA A 145 -4.05 -15.61 -26.23
CA ALA A 145 -3.25 -16.68 -25.63
C ALA A 145 -2.51 -16.18 -24.38
N PRO A 146 -2.38 -16.99 -23.31
CA PRO A 146 -1.80 -16.54 -22.03
C PRO A 146 -0.40 -15.92 -22.15
N ASP A 147 0.43 -16.44 -23.05
CA ASP A 147 1.82 -16.00 -23.25
C ASP A 147 1.97 -15.00 -24.42
N ALA A 148 0.89 -14.68 -25.14
CA ALA A 148 0.95 -13.71 -26.21
C ALA A 148 1.11 -12.29 -25.65
N SER A 149 1.91 -11.47 -26.34
CA SER A 149 2.09 -10.08 -25.98
C SER A 149 0.89 -9.23 -26.41
N LEU A 150 0.41 -8.36 -25.53
CA LEU A 150 -0.59 -7.37 -25.90
C LEU A 150 -0.01 -6.38 -26.92
N THR A 151 -0.76 -6.16 -28.00
CA THR A 151 -0.37 -5.27 -29.10
C THR A 151 -0.98 -3.88 -29.01
N GLU A 152 -1.86 -3.66 -28.04
CA GLU A 152 -2.61 -2.42 -27.84
C GLU A 152 -2.53 -2.03 -26.36
N PRO A 153 -2.82 -0.77 -26.00
CA PRO A 153 -2.90 -0.34 -24.61
C PRO A 153 -3.92 -1.15 -23.81
N LEU A 154 -3.72 -1.29 -22.50
CA LEU A 154 -4.61 -2.09 -21.64
C LEU A 154 -6.07 -1.60 -21.67
N SER A 155 -6.29 -0.30 -21.88
CA SER A 155 -7.62 0.31 -22.03
C SER A 155 -8.45 -0.27 -23.19
N SER A 156 -7.81 -0.85 -24.23
CA SER A 156 -8.49 -1.52 -25.34
C SER A 156 -9.10 -2.87 -24.95
N TYR A 157 -8.51 -3.53 -23.94
CA TYR A 157 -8.90 -4.86 -23.45
C TYR A 157 -9.75 -4.79 -22.17
N VAL A 158 -9.44 -3.83 -21.30
CA VAL A 158 -10.06 -3.64 -19.99
C VAL A 158 -10.70 -2.25 -19.95
N PRO A 159 -12.04 -2.16 -19.90
CA PRO A 159 -12.74 -0.88 -19.75
C PRO A 159 -12.28 -0.15 -18.49
N ASP A 160 -12.15 1.18 -18.57
CA ASP A 160 -11.72 2.07 -17.47
C ASP A 160 -10.34 1.73 -16.86
N ALA A 161 -9.51 0.94 -17.56
CA ALA A 161 -8.11 0.77 -17.19
C ALA A 161 -7.26 1.92 -17.74
N SER A 162 -6.23 2.29 -16.99
CA SER A 162 -5.24 3.28 -17.40
C SER A 162 -3.84 2.82 -17.05
N GLU A 163 -2.89 3.15 -17.90
CA GLU A 163 -1.48 2.84 -17.71
C GLU A 163 -0.66 4.12 -17.80
N THR A 164 0.35 4.26 -16.96
CA THR A 164 1.22 5.43 -16.96
C THR A 164 2.63 5.03 -16.59
N LEU A 165 3.59 5.39 -17.45
CA LEU A 165 5.01 5.26 -17.14
C LEU A 165 5.52 6.59 -16.59
N ASP A 166 5.97 6.59 -15.34
CA ASP A 166 6.73 7.68 -14.75
C ASP A 166 8.21 7.35 -14.80
N ILE A 167 8.89 7.86 -15.83
CA ILE A 167 10.31 7.62 -16.04
C ILE A 167 11.18 8.25 -14.95
N THR A 168 10.73 9.35 -14.33
CA THR A 168 11.52 10.05 -13.29
C THR A 168 11.66 9.20 -12.03
N ARG A 169 10.64 8.38 -11.75
CA ARG A 169 10.59 7.44 -10.63
C ARG A 169 10.86 5.99 -11.03
N LEU A 170 11.12 5.73 -12.32
CA LEU A 170 11.22 4.38 -12.89
C LEU A 170 10.02 3.50 -12.48
N ARG A 171 8.82 4.06 -12.57
CA ARG A 171 7.60 3.45 -12.04
C ARG A 171 6.56 3.29 -13.13
N TYR A 172 5.99 2.09 -13.23
CA TYR A 172 4.87 1.78 -14.11
C TYR A 172 3.60 1.58 -13.29
N ASP A 173 2.65 2.50 -13.44
CA ASP A 173 1.36 2.48 -12.75
C ASP A 173 0.27 1.92 -13.66
N ILE A 174 -0.36 0.84 -13.21
CA ILE A 174 -1.51 0.20 -13.84
C ILE A 174 -2.71 0.42 -12.92
N SER A 175 -3.76 1.05 -13.44
CA SER A 175 -5.06 1.18 -12.79
C SER A 175 -6.07 0.27 -13.48
N VAL A 176 -6.72 -0.60 -12.71
CA VAL A 176 -7.76 -1.53 -13.18
C VAL A 176 -8.97 -1.42 -12.25
N PRO A 177 -10.22 -1.42 -12.79
CA PRO A 177 -11.42 -1.44 -11.97
C PRO A 177 -11.42 -2.58 -10.95
N GLN A 178 -11.86 -2.30 -9.71
CA GLN A 178 -11.79 -3.24 -8.58
C GLN A 178 -12.49 -4.59 -8.83
N ILE A 179 -13.51 -4.61 -9.70
CA ILE A 179 -14.20 -5.85 -10.11
C ILE A 179 -13.25 -6.85 -10.80
N GLY A 180 -12.29 -6.31 -11.56
CA GLY A 180 -11.29 -7.03 -12.34
C GLY A 180 -9.99 -7.31 -11.58
N VAL A 181 -9.91 -7.04 -10.28
CA VAL A 181 -8.72 -7.29 -9.46
C VAL A 181 -9.00 -8.37 -8.42
N LYS A 182 -8.06 -9.30 -8.22
CA LYS A 182 -8.09 -10.32 -7.16
C LYS A 182 -8.04 -9.59 -5.81
N GLN A 183 -9.07 -9.78 -4.99
CA GLN A 183 -9.15 -9.18 -3.67
C GLN A 183 -8.24 -9.95 -2.71
N ASN A 184 -6.99 -9.52 -2.60
CA ASN A 184 -6.11 -9.99 -1.55
C ASN A 184 -6.24 -9.08 -0.33
N PRO A 185 -6.44 -9.62 0.89
CA PRO A 185 -6.39 -8.82 2.11
C PRO A 185 -5.11 -7.98 2.16
N ARG A 186 -5.17 -6.80 2.80
CA ARG A 186 -3.96 -6.01 3.05
C ARG A 186 -2.94 -6.89 3.80
N ASN A 187 -1.68 -6.85 3.35
CA ASN A 187 -0.56 -7.66 3.87
C ASN A 187 -0.69 -9.18 3.65
N ALA A 188 -1.61 -9.65 2.80
CA ALA A 188 -1.62 -11.05 2.39
C ALA A 188 -0.37 -11.34 1.54
N VAL A 189 0.36 -12.38 1.94
CA VAL A 189 1.52 -12.94 1.23
C VAL A 189 1.03 -14.09 0.35
N ASP A 190 1.46 -14.11 -0.91
CA ASP A 190 1.17 -15.20 -1.83
C ASP A 190 1.65 -16.54 -1.22
N PRO A 191 0.78 -17.57 -1.12
CA PRO A 191 1.17 -18.91 -0.67
C PRO A 191 2.38 -19.50 -1.41
N LYS A 192 2.64 -19.11 -2.67
CA LYS A 192 3.84 -19.53 -3.42
C LYS A 192 5.16 -19.02 -2.79
N ARG A 193 5.10 -17.95 -1.99
CA ARG A 193 6.25 -17.39 -1.29
C ARG A 193 6.44 -17.98 0.10
N TRP A 194 5.61 -18.92 0.54
CA TRP A 194 5.76 -19.55 1.85
C TRP A 194 6.90 -20.56 1.78
N ASP A 195 7.93 -20.31 2.57
CA ASP A 195 9.07 -21.23 2.71
C ASP A 195 8.77 -22.27 3.79
N GLU A 196 8.99 -23.54 3.47
CA GLU A 196 8.87 -24.64 4.44
C GLU A 196 10.06 -24.72 5.39
N GLY A 197 11.14 -23.99 5.08
CA GLY A 197 12.38 -23.97 5.81
C GLY A 197 13.29 -25.14 5.43
N ILE A 198 14.40 -25.24 6.15
CA ILE A 198 15.42 -26.26 5.91
C ILE A 198 15.22 -27.50 6.79
N PRO A 199 15.67 -28.68 6.33
CA PRO A 199 15.77 -29.85 7.19
C PRO A 199 16.71 -29.57 8.36
N ALA A 200 16.22 -29.75 9.59
CA ALA A 200 16.99 -29.43 10.79
C ALA A 200 16.53 -30.27 11.99
N PHE A 201 17.49 -30.71 12.80
CA PHE A 201 17.22 -31.24 14.14
C PHE A 201 17.47 -30.12 15.17
N THR A 202 16.55 -29.99 16.13
CA THR A 202 16.61 -29.00 17.20
C THR A 202 16.49 -29.69 18.55
N LEU A 203 17.33 -29.32 19.50
CA LEU A 203 17.22 -29.74 20.89
C LEU A 203 17.32 -28.51 21.78
N ASN A 204 16.29 -28.28 22.59
CA ASN A 204 16.28 -27.29 23.64
C ASN A 204 16.20 -28.01 24.97
N TYR A 205 17.08 -27.66 25.90
CA TYR A 205 17.13 -28.25 27.22
C TYR A 205 17.08 -27.16 28.29
N GLY A 206 16.43 -27.46 29.41
CA GLY A 206 16.44 -26.63 30.60
C GLY A 206 16.68 -27.51 31.82
N TYR A 207 17.70 -27.21 32.59
CA TYR A 207 18.03 -27.96 33.81
C TYR A 207 17.87 -27.06 35.03
N SER A 208 17.22 -27.55 36.07
CA SER A 208 17.09 -26.89 37.35
C SER A 208 17.30 -27.90 38.47
N GLY A 209 18.09 -27.52 39.48
CA GLY A 209 18.31 -28.36 40.65
C GLY A 209 18.21 -27.54 41.93
N SER A 210 17.74 -28.16 43.01
CA SER A 210 17.72 -27.59 44.35
C SER A 210 18.22 -28.61 45.35
N THR A 211 18.95 -28.14 46.35
CA THR A 211 19.31 -28.92 47.53
C THR A 211 18.79 -28.18 48.74
N THR A 212 18.02 -28.87 49.56
CA THR A 212 17.49 -28.37 50.82
C THR A 212 18.12 -29.19 51.93
N GLN A 213 18.75 -28.49 52.87
CA GLN A 213 19.30 -29.09 54.07
C GLN A 213 18.50 -28.57 55.26
N GLN A 214 18.10 -29.47 56.14
CA GLN A 214 17.32 -29.13 57.32
C GLN A 214 17.95 -29.80 58.54
N ASP A 215 18.17 -29.02 59.60
CA ASP A 215 19.05 -29.36 60.72
C ASP A 215 18.73 -30.73 61.36
N ASP A 216 17.45 -31.09 61.48
CA ASP A 216 17.01 -32.33 62.12
C ASP A 216 16.43 -33.39 61.14
N SER A 217 16.25 -33.07 59.86
CA SER A 217 15.51 -33.91 58.90
C SER A 217 16.27 -34.28 57.63
N GLY A 218 17.59 -34.11 57.63
CA GLY A 218 18.46 -34.62 56.58
C GLY A 218 18.57 -33.70 55.37
N GLN A 219 19.06 -34.25 54.26
CA GLN A 219 19.28 -33.53 53.02
C GLN A 219 18.31 -34.04 51.94
N SER A 220 17.61 -33.12 51.28
CA SER A 220 16.80 -33.42 50.11
C SER A 220 17.39 -32.75 48.87
N LYS A 221 17.51 -33.51 47.78
CA LYS A 221 17.97 -33.03 46.47
C LYS A 221 16.87 -33.27 45.44
N SER A 222 16.60 -32.26 44.62
CA SER A 222 15.65 -32.36 43.52
C SER A 222 16.29 -31.80 42.27
N ASN A 223 16.48 -32.64 41.26
CA ASN A 223 16.96 -32.26 39.94
C ASN A 223 15.84 -32.45 38.93
N PHE A 224 15.70 -31.51 38.01
CA PHE A 224 14.69 -31.51 36.97
C PHE A 224 15.31 -31.09 35.65
N LEU A 225 15.07 -31.89 34.61
CA LEU A 225 15.52 -31.67 33.25
C LEU A 225 14.31 -31.64 32.31
N ASN A 226 14.22 -30.55 31.57
CA ASN A 226 13.26 -30.30 30.51
C ASN A 226 13.95 -30.54 29.16
N LEU A 227 13.40 -31.39 28.31
CA LEU A 227 13.92 -31.66 26.96
C LEU A 227 12.84 -31.44 25.92
N ARG A 228 13.08 -30.50 25.00
CA ARG A 228 12.25 -30.24 23.83
C ARG A 228 13.05 -30.54 22.58
N SER A 229 12.76 -31.69 21.97
CA SER A 229 13.39 -32.11 20.72
C SER A 229 12.45 -31.86 19.53
N GLY A 230 13.05 -31.64 18.37
CA GLY A 230 12.32 -31.38 17.15
C GLY A 230 13.09 -31.78 15.91
N LEU A 231 12.37 -32.23 14.90
CA LEU A 231 12.92 -32.55 13.58
C LEU A 231 12.04 -31.89 12.52
N ASN A 232 12.66 -31.10 11.64
CA ASN A 232 12.01 -30.50 10.47
C ASN A 232 12.52 -31.23 9.23
N VAL A 233 11.62 -31.71 8.38
CA VAL A 233 11.97 -32.29 7.06
C VAL A 233 10.90 -31.87 6.06
N GLY A 234 11.26 -30.95 5.16
CA GLY A 234 10.31 -30.31 4.25
C GLY A 234 9.12 -29.71 5.02
N PRO A 235 7.87 -30.01 4.65
CA PRO A 235 6.70 -29.41 5.30
C PRO A 235 6.36 -30.01 6.67
N TRP A 236 7.05 -31.08 7.06
CA TRP A 236 6.77 -31.83 8.28
C TRP A 236 7.62 -31.37 9.44
N ARG A 237 6.98 -31.21 10.59
CA ARG A 237 7.62 -30.80 11.84
C ARG A 237 7.24 -31.79 12.93
N LEU A 238 8.18 -32.63 13.32
CA LEU A 238 8.06 -33.50 14.48
C LEU A 238 8.52 -32.75 15.72
N ARG A 239 7.79 -32.87 16.81
CA ARG A 239 8.09 -32.25 18.10
C ARG A 239 7.87 -33.28 19.21
N ASN A 240 8.79 -33.30 20.17
CA ASN A 240 8.67 -34.07 21.39
C ASN A 240 9.06 -33.21 22.59
N TYR A 241 8.27 -33.31 23.65
CA TYR A 241 8.53 -32.71 24.94
C TYR A 241 8.60 -33.81 25.99
N SER A 242 9.74 -33.93 26.64
CA SER A 242 9.98 -34.87 27.73
C SER A 242 10.60 -34.19 28.94
N THR A 243 10.38 -34.78 30.10
CA THR A 243 10.90 -34.33 31.38
C THR A 243 11.53 -35.48 32.13
N TYR A 244 12.61 -35.20 32.83
CA TYR A 244 13.27 -36.12 33.74
C TYR A 244 13.36 -35.44 35.11
N SER A 245 12.93 -36.13 36.16
CA SER A 245 13.07 -35.67 37.54
C SER A 245 13.79 -36.72 38.36
N ASP A 246 14.69 -36.26 39.22
CA ASP A 246 15.48 -37.07 40.13
C ASP A 246 15.41 -36.44 41.52
N GLN A 247 14.77 -37.14 42.45
CA GLN A 247 14.55 -36.69 43.81
C GLN A 247 15.19 -37.68 44.78
N SER A 248 16.08 -37.19 45.64
CA SER A 248 16.65 -37.99 46.73
C SER A 248 16.39 -37.30 48.06
N THR A 249 16.07 -38.07 49.09
CA THR A 249 15.98 -37.57 50.46
C THR A 249 16.66 -38.56 51.39
N ASP A 250 17.67 -38.06 52.09
CA ASP A 250 18.46 -38.82 53.05
C ASP A 250 17.71 -38.84 54.39
N GLY A 251 17.46 -40.01 54.95
CA GLY A 251 16.75 -40.17 56.22
C GLY A 251 17.62 -39.80 57.43
N THR A 252 17.02 -39.25 58.49
CA THR A 252 17.70 -39.07 59.79
C THR A 252 17.13 -40.01 60.85
N HIS A 253 17.94 -40.35 61.86
CA HIS A 253 17.52 -41.10 63.06
C HIS A 253 16.84 -42.46 62.79
N GLY A 254 17.30 -43.21 61.78
CA GLY A 254 16.75 -44.53 61.44
C GLY A 254 15.57 -44.50 60.46
N GLY A 255 15.28 -43.34 59.84
CA GLY A 255 14.42 -43.26 58.67
C GLY A 255 15.10 -43.77 57.40
N ASP A 256 14.31 -44.28 56.46
CA ASP A 256 14.80 -44.83 55.19
C ASP A 256 15.17 -43.72 54.19
N ASP A 257 16.25 -43.95 53.44
CA ASP A 257 16.60 -43.12 52.28
C ASP A 257 15.62 -43.35 51.14
N THR A 258 15.16 -42.27 50.50
CA THR A 258 14.27 -42.36 49.33
C THR A 258 14.95 -41.81 48.10
N HIS A 259 14.87 -42.56 47.00
CA HIS A 259 15.40 -42.15 45.70
C HIS A 259 14.37 -42.41 44.59
N ILE A 260 13.84 -41.34 44.01
CA ILE A 260 12.79 -41.41 42.97
C ILE A 260 13.33 -40.79 41.69
N ARG A 261 13.40 -41.60 40.63
CA ARG A 261 13.69 -41.14 39.27
C ARG A 261 12.45 -41.34 38.42
N HIS A 262 12.05 -40.30 37.72
CA HIS A 262 10.91 -40.35 36.81
C HIS A 262 11.28 -39.72 35.48
N TYR A 263 11.03 -40.46 34.40
CA TYR A 263 11.15 -39.96 33.04
C TYR A 263 9.78 -40.04 32.38
N GLU A 264 9.36 -38.95 31.76
CA GLU A 264 8.07 -38.90 31.09
C GLU A 264 8.16 -38.14 29.77
N SER A 265 7.56 -38.73 28.73
CA SER A 265 7.34 -38.06 27.46
C SER A 265 5.96 -37.43 27.44
N ILE A 266 5.86 -36.16 27.86
CA ILE A 266 4.62 -35.40 28.00
C ILE A 266 3.85 -35.31 26.68
N ASN A 267 4.52 -34.95 25.57
CA ASN A 267 3.87 -34.92 24.27
C ASN A 267 4.81 -35.28 23.13
N THR A 268 4.23 -35.91 22.11
CA THR A 268 4.89 -36.21 20.84
C THR A 268 3.87 -36.03 19.75
N TYR A 269 4.14 -35.10 18.83
CA TYR A 269 3.25 -34.82 17.72
C TYR A 269 4.02 -34.42 16.47
N MET A 270 3.38 -34.68 15.34
CA MET A 270 3.83 -34.32 14.01
C MET A 270 2.84 -33.33 13.43
N GLN A 271 3.32 -32.22 12.90
CA GLN A 271 2.49 -31.18 12.29
C GLN A 271 2.95 -30.84 10.87
N ARG A 272 2.00 -30.46 10.03
CA ARG A 272 2.22 -30.00 8.66
C ARG A 272 1.22 -28.91 8.28
N ASN A 273 1.70 -27.85 7.66
CA ASN A 273 0.84 -26.82 7.10
C ASN A 273 0.28 -27.28 5.74
N VAL A 274 -1.00 -27.02 5.51
CA VAL A 274 -1.76 -27.50 4.35
C VAL A 274 -2.26 -26.29 3.56
N HIS A 275 -1.69 -26.10 2.37
CA HIS A 275 -1.84 -24.86 1.60
C HIS A 275 -3.13 -24.83 0.78
N PHE A 276 -3.64 -26.00 0.35
CA PHE A 276 -4.79 -26.09 -0.56
C PHE A 276 -6.14 -25.62 0.04
N LEU A 277 -6.19 -25.36 1.36
CA LEU A 277 -7.41 -24.92 2.08
C LEU A 277 -7.24 -23.57 2.77
N GLN A 278 -6.53 -22.64 2.14
CA GLN A 278 -6.36 -21.25 2.65
C GLN A 278 -5.59 -21.15 3.98
N GLY A 279 -4.70 -22.12 4.29
CA GLY A 279 -3.70 -21.98 5.37
C GLY A 279 -3.91 -22.83 6.63
N GLY A 280 -4.52 -24.01 6.54
CA GLY A 280 -4.75 -24.89 7.69
C GLY A 280 -3.50 -25.64 8.21
N GLN A 281 -3.57 -26.15 9.45
CA GLN A 281 -2.55 -27.00 10.06
C GLN A 281 -3.13 -28.39 10.37
N LEU A 282 -2.45 -29.42 9.89
CA LEU A 282 -2.69 -30.81 10.24
C LEU A 282 -1.74 -31.21 11.36
N THR A 283 -2.27 -31.74 12.46
CA THR A 283 -1.48 -32.21 13.61
C THR A 283 -1.90 -33.63 14.00
N LEU A 284 -0.92 -34.51 14.17
CA LEU A 284 -1.10 -35.93 14.46
C LEU A 284 -0.27 -36.29 15.70
N GLY A 285 -0.86 -36.97 16.68
CA GLY A 285 -0.13 -37.48 17.87
C GLY A 285 -0.82 -37.13 19.19
N ASN A 286 -0.02 -37.06 20.25
CA ASN A 286 -0.48 -36.63 21.57
C ASN A 286 -0.41 -35.11 21.65
N ILE A 287 -1.58 -34.46 21.75
CA ILE A 287 -1.69 -33.00 21.79
C ILE A 287 -2.65 -32.57 22.90
N LEU A 288 -2.33 -31.43 23.52
CA LEU A 288 -3.25 -30.72 24.39
C LEU A 288 -4.17 -29.88 23.51
N HIS A 289 -5.48 -30.09 23.63
CA HIS A 289 -6.46 -29.44 22.78
C HIS A 289 -7.05 -28.20 23.48
N TRP A 290 -6.97 -27.03 22.84
CA TRP A 290 -7.75 -25.84 23.19
C TRP A 290 -8.91 -25.71 22.18
N LEU A 291 -10.14 -26.00 22.61
CA LEU A 291 -11.35 -25.69 21.84
C LEU A 291 -11.85 -24.36 22.37
N THR A 292 -12.24 -23.44 21.50
CA THR A 292 -12.84 -22.15 21.89
C THR A 292 -14.16 -22.31 22.65
N CYS A 293 -14.77 -23.49 22.63
CA CYS A 293 -16.08 -23.77 23.24
C CYS A 293 -16.04 -24.84 24.35
N LEU A 294 -14.90 -25.49 24.59
CA LEU A 294 -14.75 -26.57 25.57
C LEU A 294 -13.47 -26.38 26.39
N THR A 295 -13.48 -26.90 27.62
CA THR A 295 -12.29 -26.93 28.47
C THR A 295 -11.18 -27.76 27.82
N ALA A 296 -9.91 -27.43 28.13
CA ALA A 296 -8.78 -28.11 27.52
C ALA A 296 -8.69 -29.57 27.99
N PHE A 297 -8.44 -30.48 27.04
CA PHE A 297 -8.25 -31.90 27.34
C PHE A 297 -7.14 -32.51 26.48
N SER A 298 -6.51 -33.57 27.00
CA SER A 298 -5.46 -34.31 26.30
C SER A 298 -6.09 -35.33 25.35
N LEU A 299 -5.61 -35.36 24.12
CA LEU A 299 -6.03 -36.31 23.09
C LEU A 299 -4.83 -36.95 22.42
N ARG A 300 -4.91 -38.27 22.22
CA ARG A 300 -4.06 -39.00 21.28
C ARG A 300 -4.87 -39.23 20.01
N GLY A 301 -4.55 -38.53 18.93
CA GLY A 301 -5.36 -38.63 17.71
C GLY A 301 -4.91 -37.74 16.56
N ARG A 302 -5.84 -37.49 15.64
CA ARG A 302 -5.65 -36.60 14.49
C ARG A 302 -6.46 -35.33 14.68
N LYS A 303 -5.86 -34.19 14.41
CA LYS A 303 -6.52 -32.87 14.46
C LYS A 303 -6.23 -32.11 13.18
N TRP A 304 -7.26 -31.48 12.64
CA TRP A 304 -7.14 -30.53 11.55
C TRP A 304 -7.69 -29.19 12.00
N LEU A 305 -6.91 -28.14 11.81
CA LEU A 305 -7.27 -26.76 12.12
C LEU A 305 -7.30 -25.98 10.82
N GLN A 306 -8.47 -25.46 10.46
CA GLN A 306 -8.58 -24.47 9.39
C GLN A 306 -8.43 -23.09 10.00
N THR A 307 -7.53 -22.27 9.46
CA THR A 307 -7.42 -20.84 9.74
C THR A 307 -8.46 -20.06 8.94
N THR A 308 -9.68 -20.57 8.81
CA THR A 308 -10.79 -19.74 8.36
C THR A 308 -11.25 -18.91 9.55
N LYS A 309 -11.32 -17.59 9.32
CA LYS A 309 -11.78 -16.55 10.24
C LYS A 309 -12.80 -17.08 11.25
N CYS A 310 -12.61 -16.68 12.52
CA CYS A 310 -13.62 -16.74 13.55
C CYS A 310 -15.01 -16.55 12.94
N CYS A 311 -15.84 -17.58 13.09
CA CYS A 311 -17.28 -17.44 13.02
C CYS A 311 -17.66 -16.54 14.20
N GLN A 312 -17.68 -15.23 13.96
CA GLN A 312 -18.37 -14.29 14.81
C GLN A 312 -19.85 -14.47 14.46
N ILE A 313 -20.47 -15.47 15.10
CA ILE A 313 -21.92 -15.56 15.20
C ILE A 313 -22.28 -14.61 16.34
N LEU A 314 -23.16 -13.65 15.99
CA LEU A 314 -23.64 -12.47 16.72
C LEU A 314 -22.84 -11.19 16.45
#